data_AF-A0A522CCG6-F1
#
_entry.id   AF-A0A522CCG6-F1
#
_cell.length_a   1.000
_cell.length_b   1.000
_cell.length_c   1.000
_cell.angle_alpha   90.00
_cell.angle_beta   90.00
_cell.angle_gamma   90.00
#
_symmetry.space_group_name_H-M   'P 1'
#
loop_
_entity.id
_entity.type
_entity.pdbx_description
1 polymer ?
#
loop_
_entity_poly.entity_id
_entity_poly.type
_entity_poly.pdbx_seq_one_letter_code
_entity_poly.pdbx_strand_id
1 'polypeptide(L)'
;MRSSRTTRANSNFNGDSQVADDNSIELITAAATGLVGLAEEALKQGIDIHVDNDMPLRTAALMGNAEMVRFLVDRGANVKASGSEALLYAAKRQDDATVEFLLSKGADIDDMLRTHKKEIDQDCLDILDKYQSQKLRAAFEKNFARLKKPPKGLKLPKKSGPKP
;
A
#
# COMPACT_ATOMS: atom_id res chain seq x y z
N MET A 1 -22.63 32.46 6.08
CA MET A 1 -23.01 31.32 6.95
C MET A 1 -21.82 30.38 7.03
N ARG A 2 -20.93 30.57 8.01
CA ARG A 2 -19.92 29.58 8.40
C ARG A 2 -20.38 29.09 9.76
N SER A 3 -20.91 27.87 9.83
CA SER A 3 -21.37 27.29 11.09
C SER A 3 -20.18 26.82 11.89
N SER A 4 -19.87 27.58 12.92
CA SER A 4 -18.99 27.22 14.03
C SER A 4 -19.61 26.13 14.90
N ARG A 5 -18.81 25.15 15.31
CA ARG A 5 -18.84 24.35 16.57
C ARG A 5 -17.75 23.29 16.41
N THR A 6 -16.79 23.14 17.31
CA THR A 6 -16.94 22.57 18.66
C THR A 6 -15.83 23.07 19.60
N THR A 7 -16.22 23.81 20.65
CA THR A 7 -16.06 23.46 22.08
C THR A 7 -14.63 23.22 22.60
N ARG A 8 -14.12 24.28 23.21
CA ARG A 8 -13.16 24.32 24.32
C ARG A 8 -13.67 23.45 25.48
N ALA A 9 -12.92 22.43 25.87
CA ALA A 9 -13.01 21.81 27.20
C ALA A 9 -11.60 21.72 27.79
N ASN A 10 -11.38 22.53 28.81
CA ASN A 10 -10.21 22.46 29.69
C ASN A 10 -10.59 21.58 30.88
N SER A 11 -9.97 20.41 31.01
CA SER A 11 -9.93 19.66 32.26
C SER A 11 -8.61 18.88 32.30
N ASN A 12 -7.74 19.30 33.21
CA ASN A 12 -6.47 18.66 33.56
C ASN A 12 -6.62 17.14 33.70
N PHE A 13 -5.91 16.39 32.86
CA PHE A 13 -5.58 14.99 33.09
C PHE A 13 -4.11 14.79 32.68
N ASN A 14 -3.22 14.71 33.67
CA ASN A 14 -1.82 14.32 33.47
C ASN A 14 -1.75 12.80 33.37
N GLY A 15 -1.29 12.30 32.22
CA GLY A 15 -0.99 10.88 32.01
C GLY A 15 -1.15 10.43 30.56
N ASP A 16 -0.25 10.89 29.68
CA ASP A 16 0.19 10.24 28.44
C ASP A 16 -0.78 9.26 27.73
N SER A 17 -1.87 9.80 27.21
CA SER A 17 -2.54 9.21 26.06
C SER A 17 -2.70 10.30 25.04
N GLN A 18 -1.86 10.27 23.99
CA GLN A 18 -2.19 10.92 22.74
C GLN A 18 -3.49 10.29 22.23
N VAL A 19 -4.61 10.84 22.65
CA VAL A 19 -5.86 10.71 21.93
C VAL A 19 -5.57 11.26 20.54
N ALA A 20 -5.48 10.37 19.56
CA ALA A 20 -5.37 10.74 18.16
C ALA A 20 -6.45 11.80 17.91
N ASP A 21 -6.05 13.01 17.49
CA ASP A 21 -6.97 14.14 17.30
C ASP A 21 -8.23 13.64 16.59
N ASP A 22 -9.45 13.91 17.05
CA ASP A 22 -10.68 13.31 16.49
C ASP A 22 -10.76 13.42 14.95
N ASN A 23 -10.15 14.46 14.38
CA ASN A 23 -9.97 14.69 12.95
C ASN A 23 -9.15 13.60 12.22
N SER A 24 -8.16 13.03 12.89
CA SER A 24 -7.27 12.00 12.38
C SER A 24 -8.01 10.67 12.12
N ILE A 25 -9.03 10.39 12.96
CA ILE A 25 -9.89 9.20 12.86
C ILE A 25 -10.82 9.27 11.63
N GLU A 26 -11.19 10.48 11.18
CA GLU A 26 -12.09 10.66 10.04
C GLU A 26 -11.50 10.07 8.75
N LEU A 27 -10.23 10.36 8.44
CA LEU A 27 -9.56 9.82 7.24
C LEU A 27 -9.33 8.30 7.35
N ILE A 28 -9.01 7.81 8.56
CA ILE A 28 -8.86 6.36 8.82
C ILE A 28 -10.20 5.64 8.61
N THR A 29 -11.31 6.22 9.07
CA THR A 29 -12.66 5.65 8.92
C THR A 29 -13.11 5.66 7.46
N ALA A 30 -12.83 6.75 6.73
CA ALA A 30 -13.07 6.81 5.30
C ALA A 30 -12.27 5.72 4.56
N ALA A 31 -11.00 5.50 4.94
CA ALA A 31 -10.17 4.46 4.35
C ALA A 31 -10.69 3.04 4.64
N ALA A 32 -11.16 2.78 5.86
CA ALA A 32 -11.76 1.51 6.27
C ALA A 32 -13.04 1.19 5.48
N THR A 33 -13.88 2.20 5.30
CA THR A 33 -15.16 2.06 4.58
C THR A 33 -15.00 2.10 3.06
N GLY A 34 -13.86 2.58 2.55
CA GLY A 34 -13.61 2.75 1.12
C GLY A 34 -14.31 3.97 0.51
N LEU A 35 -14.84 4.87 1.34
CA LEU A 35 -15.59 6.05 0.90
C LEU A 35 -14.65 7.18 0.45
N VAL A 36 -14.27 7.17 -0.83
CA VAL A 36 -13.36 8.15 -1.43
C VAL A 36 -13.83 9.59 -1.24
N GLY A 37 -15.14 9.83 -1.33
CA GLY A 37 -15.71 11.17 -1.11
C GLY A 37 -15.45 11.72 0.30
N LEU A 38 -15.59 10.89 1.33
CA LEU A 38 -15.29 11.28 2.71
C LEU A 38 -13.79 11.51 2.90
N ALA A 39 -12.95 10.65 2.32
CA ALA A 39 -11.50 10.84 2.36
C ALA A 39 -11.10 12.16 1.67
N GLU A 40 -11.75 12.53 0.56
CA GLU A 40 -11.51 13.79 -0.12
C GLU A 40 -11.92 15.01 0.72
N GLU A 41 -13.07 14.95 1.37
CA GLU A 41 -13.53 16.00 2.27
C GLU A 41 -12.58 16.16 3.46
N ALA A 42 -12.16 15.06 4.08
CA ALA A 42 -11.20 15.06 5.18
C ALA A 42 -9.89 15.75 4.79
N LEU A 43 -9.33 15.41 3.62
CA LEU A 43 -8.12 16.06 3.11
C LEU A 43 -8.33 17.55 2.82
N LYS A 44 -9.52 17.96 2.33
CA LYS A 44 -9.86 19.38 2.12
C LYS A 44 -9.97 20.16 3.42
N GLN A 45 -10.35 19.52 4.52
CA GLN A 45 -10.35 20.12 5.85
C GLN A 45 -8.94 20.30 6.44
N GLY A 46 -7.90 19.81 5.74
CA GLY A 46 -6.51 19.92 6.15
C GLY A 46 -6.04 18.77 7.05
N ILE A 47 -6.77 17.64 7.07
CA ILE A 47 -6.30 16.43 7.74
C ILE A 47 -5.06 15.92 7.00
N ASP A 48 -4.02 15.60 7.77
CA ASP A 48 -2.78 15.06 7.22
C ASP A 48 -2.99 13.64 6.69
N ILE A 49 -2.56 13.41 5.45
CA ILE A 49 -2.61 12.10 4.81
C ILE A 49 -1.68 11.08 5.47
N HIS A 50 -0.62 11.57 6.12
CA HIS A 50 0.39 10.75 6.80
C HIS A 50 0.04 10.43 8.26
N VAL A 51 -1.21 10.68 8.67
CA VAL A 51 -1.71 10.35 10.00
C VAL A 51 -1.32 8.93 10.43
N ASP A 52 -0.75 8.84 11.64
CA ASP A 52 -0.26 7.60 12.24
C ASP A 52 0.57 6.74 11.30
N ASN A 53 1.56 7.39 10.68
CA ASN A 53 2.51 6.78 9.73
C ASN A 53 1.79 6.20 8.50
N ASP A 54 0.88 6.95 7.90
CA ASP A 54 0.04 6.49 6.77
C ASP A 54 -0.89 5.33 7.13
N MET A 55 -1.44 5.33 8.34
CA MET A 55 -2.49 4.38 8.74
C MET A 55 -3.65 4.29 7.74
N PRO A 56 -4.15 5.38 7.12
CA PRO A 56 -5.24 5.29 6.16
C PRO A 56 -4.90 4.37 4.99
N LEU A 57 -3.67 4.43 4.48
CA LEU A 57 -3.23 3.57 3.37
C LEU A 57 -3.20 2.10 3.78
N ARG A 58 -2.66 1.81 4.98
CA ARG A 58 -2.62 0.45 5.53
C ARG A 58 -4.02 -0.11 5.73
N THR A 59 -4.91 0.69 6.29
CA THR A 59 -6.31 0.32 6.53
C THR A 59 -7.06 0.05 5.21
N ALA A 60 -6.89 0.90 4.20
CA ALA A 60 -7.48 0.68 2.89
C ALA A 60 -7.00 -0.64 2.24
N ALA A 61 -5.70 -0.93 2.36
CA ALA A 61 -5.12 -2.18 1.86
C ALA A 61 -5.62 -3.41 2.63
N LEU A 62 -5.73 -3.32 3.96
CA LEU A 62 -6.29 -4.37 4.82
C LEU A 62 -7.75 -4.69 4.48
N MET A 63 -8.54 -3.67 4.17
CA MET A 63 -9.93 -3.84 3.76
C MET A 63 -10.07 -4.32 2.30
N GLY A 64 -9.00 -4.25 1.50
CA GLY A 64 -9.01 -4.59 0.07
C GLY A 64 -9.67 -3.53 -0.81
N ASN A 65 -9.71 -2.29 -0.35
CA ASN A 65 -10.32 -1.18 -1.07
C ASN A 65 -9.32 -0.62 -2.08
N ALA A 66 -9.12 -1.33 -3.20
CA ALA A 66 -8.15 -0.96 -4.24
C ALA A 66 -8.33 0.47 -4.77
N GLU A 67 -9.57 0.93 -4.91
CA GLU A 67 -9.88 2.32 -5.32
C GLU A 67 -9.37 3.34 -4.30
N MET A 68 -9.62 3.08 -3.01
CA MET A 68 -9.13 3.95 -1.93
C MET A 68 -7.61 3.92 -1.82
N VAL A 69 -6.97 2.75 -2.00
CA VAL A 69 -5.51 2.65 -2.05
C VAL A 69 -4.94 3.53 -3.16
N ARG A 70 -5.52 3.46 -4.37
CA ARG A 70 -5.11 4.31 -5.49
C ARG A 70 -5.28 5.79 -5.16
N PHE A 71 -6.44 6.16 -4.62
CA PHE A 71 -6.73 7.52 -4.21
C PHE A 71 -5.70 8.07 -3.21
N LEU A 72 -5.43 7.35 -2.12
CA LEU A 72 -4.49 7.79 -1.09
C LEU A 72 -3.06 7.92 -1.65
N VAL A 73 -2.61 6.96 -2.45
CA VAL A 73 -1.27 7.01 -3.06
C VAL A 73 -1.15 8.16 -4.06
N ASP A 74 -2.18 8.42 -4.86
CA ASP A 74 -2.19 9.55 -5.80
C ASP A 74 -2.27 10.90 -5.08
N ARG A 75 -2.75 10.93 -3.83
CA ARG A 75 -2.72 12.10 -2.93
C ARG A 75 -1.41 12.23 -2.14
N GLY A 76 -0.46 11.32 -2.34
CA GLY A 76 0.88 11.42 -1.78
C GLY A 76 1.16 10.52 -0.58
N ALA A 77 0.27 9.60 -0.22
CA ALA A 77 0.52 8.65 0.86
C ALA A 77 1.80 7.84 0.63
N ASN A 78 2.56 7.60 1.69
CA ASN A 78 3.83 6.91 1.64
C ASN A 78 3.62 5.39 1.56
N VAL A 79 3.84 4.83 0.38
CA VAL A 79 3.74 3.39 0.13
C VAL A 79 4.75 2.52 0.91
N LYS A 80 5.82 3.13 1.44
CA LYS A 80 6.85 2.45 2.24
C LYS A 80 6.62 2.54 3.74
N ALA A 81 5.56 3.20 4.19
CA ALA A 81 5.28 3.37 5.60
C ALA A 81 5.14 2.01 6.32
N SER A 82 5.61 1.97 7.57
CA SER A 82 5.72 0.76 8.40
C SER A 82 6.36 -0.43 7.68
N GLY A 83 7.41 -0.21 6.88
CA GLY A 83 8.06 -1.29 6.14
C GLY A 83 7.18 -1.85 5.02
N SER A 84 6.54 -0.97 4.24
CA SER A 84 5.60 -1.35 3.17
C SER A 84 4.46 -2.26 3.64
N GLU A 85 3.87 -2.00 4.82
CA GLU A 85 2.82 -2.85 5.40
C GLU A 85 1.55 -2.92 4.53
N ALA A 86 1.24 -1.87 3.77
CA ALA A 86 0.15 -1.90 2.80
C ALA A 86 0.35 -3.01 1.73
N LEU A 87 1.61 -3.29 1.34
CA LEU A 87 1.94 -4.38 0.42
C LEU A 87 1.70 -5.75 1.07
N LEU A 88 2.01 -5.90 2.36
CA LEU A 88 1.73 -7.13 3.11
C LEU A 88 0.23 -7.44 3.12
N TYR A 89 -0.61 -6.46 3.43
CA TYR A 89 -2.06 -6.66 3.45
C TYR A 89 -2.62 -6.99 2.07
N ALA A 90 -2.15 -6.31 1.02
CA ALA A 90 -2.55 -6.63 -0.35
C ALA A 90 -2.15 -8.07 -0.74
N ALA A 91 -0.94 -8.51 -0.35
CA ALA A 91 -0.45 -9.86 -0.61
C ALA A 91 -1.26 -10.92 0.15
N LYS A 92 -1.56 -10.71 1.45
CA LYS A 92 -2.40 -11.62 2.26
C LYS A 92 -3.79 -11.83 1.67
N ARG A 93 -4.32 -10.79 1.03
CA ARG A 93 -5.63 -10.82 0.37
C ARG A 93 -5.61 -11.40 -1.03
N GLN A 94 -4.44 -11.72 -1.56
CA GLN A 94 -4.24 -12.13 -2.95
C GLN A 94 -4.78 -11.10 -3.96
N ASP A 95 -4.73 -9.81 -3.60
CA ASP A 95 -5.15 -8.72 -4.47
C ASP A 95 -4.01 -8.34 -5.42
N ASP A 96 -3.88 -9.13 -6.49
CA ASP A 96 -2.88 -8.96 -7.54
C ASP A 96 -2.83 -7.51 -8.08
N ALA A 97 -3.99 -6.88 -8.28
CA ALA A 97 -4.07 -5.54 -8.85
C ALA A 97 -3.52 -4.47 -7.90
N THR A 98 -3.78 -4.60 -6.60
CA THR A 98 -3.25 -3.70 -5.57
C THR A 98 -1.76 -3.96 -5.33
N VAL A 99 -1.32 -5.21 -5.33
CA VAL A 99 0.11 -5.58 -5.23
C VAL A 99 0.91 -4.96 -6.38
N GLU A 100 0.47 -5.17 -7.63
CA GLU A 100 1.12 -4.60 -8.80
C GLU A 100 1.18 -3.07 -8.71
N PHE A 101 0.07 -2.44 -8.31
CA PHE A 101 0.01 -0.99 -8.16
C PHE A 101 1.00 -0.47 -7.10
N LEU A 102 1.02 -1.05 -5.90
CA LEU A 102 1.94 -0.63 -4.83
C LEU A 102 3.40 -0.82 -5.23
N LEU A 103 3.74 -1.94 -5.88
CA LEU A 103 5.09 -2.19 -6.41
C LEU A 103 5.47 -1.17 -7.49
N SER A 104 4.53 -0.80 -8.36
CA SER A 104 4.75 0.22 -9.40
C SER A 104 5.01 1.62 -8.82
N LYS A 105 4.43 1.90 -7.64
CA LYS A 105 4.58 3.16 -6.91
C LYS A 105 5.79 3.18 -5.96
N GLY A 106 6.54 2.08 -5.90
CA GLY A 106 7.81 2.00 -5.20
C GLY A 106 7.77 1.31 -3.84
N ALA A 107 6.72 0.56 -3.51
CA ALA A 107 6.74 -0.35 -2.37
C ALA A 107 7.90 -1.36 -2.52
N ASP A 108 8.55 -1.68 -1.40
CA ASP A 108 9.76 -2.50 -1.39
C ASP A 108 9.47 -3.86 -0.74
N ILE A 109 9.65 -4.93 -1.53
CA ILE A 109 9.42 -6.31 -1.09
C ILE A 109 10.45 -6.69 -0.02
N ASP A 110 11.72 -6.28 -0.17
CA ASP A 110 12.77 -6.67 0.76
C ASP A 110 12.59 -5.97 2.11
N ASP A 111 12.14 -4.71 2.10
CA ASP A 111 11.80 -3.97 3.31
C ASP A 111 10.59 -4.58 4.04
N MET A 112 9.57 -4.99 3.28
CA MET A 112 8.40 -5.71 3.80
C MET A 112 8.79 -7.05 4.43
N LEU A 113 9.57 -7.87 3.72
CA LEU A 113 10.03 -9.17 4.21
C LEU A 113 10.89 -9.04 5.48
N ARG A 114 11.73 -8.01 5.54
CA ARG A 114 12.58 -7.74 6.70
C ARG A 114 11.78 -7.30 7.92
N THR A 115 10.82 -6.40 7.74
CA THR A 115 10.05 -5.80 8.83
C THR A 115 9.01 -6.77 9.38
N HIS A 116 8.29 -7.46 8.50
CA HIS A 116 7.13 -8.29 8.85
C HIS A 116 7.42 -9.80 8.85
N LYS A 117 8.69 -10.20 8.94
CA LYS A 117 9.15 -11.59 8.79
C LYS A 117 8.32 -12.65 9.52
N LYS A 118 7.78 -12.32 10.70
CA LYS A 118 7.00 -13.25 11.55
C LYS A 118 5.54 -13.39 11.12
N GLU A 119 5.02 -12.43 10.37
CA GLU A 119 3.61 -12.31 10.02
C GLU A 119 3.32 -12.70 8.57
N ILE A 120 4.36 -13.08 7.82
CA ILE A 120 4.29 -13.49 6.41
C ILE A 120 4.08 -15.00 6.36
N ASP A 121 3.01 -15.41 5.69
CA ASP A 121 2.71 -16.81 5.37
C ASP A 121 3.30 -17.20 4.01
N GLN A 122 3.26 -18.50 3.71
CA GLN A 122 3.79 -19.03 2.46
C GLN A 122 3.05 -18.48 1.23
N ASP A 123 1.75 -18.25 1.35
CA ASP A 123 0.92 -17.70 0.27
C ASP A 123 1.37 -16.29 -0.13
N CYS A 124 1.69 -15.43 0.84
CA CYS A 124 2.29 -14.12 0.57
C CYS A 124 3.63 -14.24 -0.15
N LEU A 125 4.49 -15.19 0.26
CA LEU A 125 5.79 -15.41 -0.39
C LEU A 125 5.61 -15.84 -1.85
N ASP A 126 4.67 -16.74 -2.12
CA ASP A 126 4.42 -17.27 -3.46
C ASP A 126 3.91 -16.17 -4.41
N ILE A 127 3.04 -15.27 -3.93
CA ILE A 127 2.58 -14.10 -4.68
C ILE A 127 3.75 -13.18 -4.99
N LEU A 128 4.58 -12.85 -4.00
CA LEU A 128 5.69 -11.92 -4.18
C LEU A 128 6.79 -12.50 -5.08
N ASP A 129 7.08 -13.80 -5.00
CA ASP A 129 8.01 -14.52 -5.88
C ASP A 129 7.52 -14.51 -7.34
N LYS A 130 6.21 -14.70 -7.55
CA LYS A 130 5.57 -14.53 -8.86
C LYS A 130 5.86 -13.15 -9.44
N TYR A 131 5.73 -12.08 -8.66
CA TYR A 131 6.01 -10.71 -9.13
C TYR A 131 7.51 -10.43 -9.36
N GLN A 132 8.40 -10.93 -8.49
CA GLN A 132 9.85 -10.80 -8.70
C GLN A 132 10.31 -11.51 -9.98
N SER A 133 9.81 -12.73 -10.22
CA SER A 133 10.08 -13.52 -11.42
C SER A 133 9.56 -12.85 -12.69
N GLN A 134 8.35 -12.27 -12.65
CA GLN A 134 7.79 -11.51 -13.76
C GLN A 134 8.60 -10.24 -14.06
N LYS A 135 9.02 -9.49 -13.04
CA LYS A 135 9.83 -8.28 -13.18
C LYS A 135 11.20 -8.57 -13.82
N LEU A 136 11.88 -9.63 -13.37
CA LEU A 136 13.14 -10.07 -13.96
C LEU A 136 12.97 -10.50 -15.42
N ARG A 137 11.89 -11.23 -15.72
CA ARG A 137 11.56 -11.65 -17.08
C ARG A 137 11.23 -10.47 -17.99
N ALA A 138 10.42 -9.52 -17.56
CA ALA A 138 10.07 -8.33 -18.33
C ALA A 138 11.30 -7.47 -18.63
N ALA A 139 12.21 -7.32 -17.65
CA ALA A 139 13.49 -6.65 -17.85
C ALA A 139 14.37 -7.37 -18.88
N PHE A 140 14.41 -8.71 -18.81
CA PHE A 140 15.13 -9.54 -19.76
C PHE A 140 14.55 -9.43 -21.19
N GLU A 141 13.23 -9.54 -21.35
CA GLU A 141 12.54 -9.42 -22.64
C GLU A 141 12.71 -8.01 -23.25
N LYS A 142 12.66 -6.95 -22.43
CA LYS A 142 12.91 -5.57 -22.89
C LYS A 142 14.35 -5.36 -23.35
N ASN A 143 15.33 -5.94 -22.67
CA ASN A 143 16.73 -5.91 -23.09
C ASN A 143 16.96 -6.75 -24.35
N PHE A 144 16.27 -7.88 -24.47
CA PHE A 144 16.34 -8.75 -25.64
C PHE A 144 15.70 -8.14 -26.88
N ALA A 145 14.57 -7.44 -26.75
CA ALA A 145 13.91 -6.74 -27.86
C ALA A 145 14.78 -5.63 -28.46
N ARG A 146 15.73 -5.07 -27.68
CA ARG A 146 16.73 -4.11 -28.18
C ARG A 146 17.84 -4.78 -28.99
N LEU A 147 18.04 -6.08 -28.83
CA LEU A 147 19.01 -6.85 -29.61
C LEU A 147 18.35 -7.21 -30.95
N LYS A 148 18.77 -6.54 -32.04
CA LYS A 148 18.30 -6.82 -33.42
C LYS A 148 18.46 -8.28 -33.84
N LYS A 149 19.28 -9.07 -33.14
CA LYS A 149 19.37 -10.54 -33.22
C LYS A 149 19.66 -11.13 -31.83
N PRO A 150 19.02 -12.25 -31.45
CA PRO A 150 19.36 -12.99 -30.23
C PRO A 150 20.83 -13.42 -30.21
N PRO A 151 21.56 -13.25 -29.10
CA PRO A 151 22.86 -13.89 -28.93
C PRO A 151 22.69 -15.43 -28.97
N LYS A 152 23.48 -16.10 -29.81
CA LYS A 152 23.46 -17.56 -29.94
C LYS A 152 23.77 -18.21 -28.58
N GLY A 153 22.86 -19.02 -28.06
CA GLY A 153 23.09 -19.88 -26.88
C GLY A 153 22.35 -19.51 -25.59
N LEU A 154 21.60 -18.40 -25.53
CA LEU A 154 20.82 -18.08 -24.34
C LEU A 154 19.52 -18.91 -24.25
N LYS A 155 19.42 -19.74 -23.21
CA LYS A 155 18.16 -20.41 -22.83
C LYS A 155 17.31 -19.45 -22.01
N LEU A 156 16.11 -19.13 -22.49
CA LEU A 156 15.12 -18.38 -21.73
C LEU A 156 14.75 -19.13 -20.43
N PRO A 157 14.52 -18.43 -19.30
CA PRO A 157 13.92 -19.07 -18.13
C PRO A 157 12.57 -19.69 -18.55
N LYS A 158 12.39 -20.97 -18.23
CA LYS A 158 11.21 -21.74 -18.66
C LYS A 158 9.95 -21.05 -18.13
N LYS A 159 8.90 -20.96 -18.95
CA LYS A 159 7.54 -20.62 -18.50
C LYS A 159 7.13 -21.66 -17.46
N SER A 160 7.29 -21.39 -16.17
CA SER A 160 6.54 -22.11 -15.14
C SER A 160 5.10 -21.65 -15.29
N GLY A 161 4.31 -22.43 -16.02
CA GLY A 161 2.85 -22.27 -16.00
C GLY A 161 2.33 -22.54 -14.59
N PRO A 162 1.15 -22.00 -14.22
CA PRO A 162 0.51 -22.35 -12.96
C PRO A 162 0.37 -23.88 -12.89
N LYS A 163 0.80 -24.48 -11.77
CA LYS A 163 0.56 -25.90 -11.52
C LYS A 163 -0.96 -26.13 -11.49
N PRO A 164 -1.47 -27.19 -12.15
CA PRO A 164 -2.90 -27.50 -12.19
C PRO A 164 -3.46 -27.81 -10.81
#